data_AF-A0A957HZU7-F1
#
_entry.id   AF-A0A957HZU7-F1
#
_cell.length_a   1.000
_cell.length_b   1.000
_cell.length_c   1.000
_cell.angle_alpha   90.00
_cell.angle_beta   90.00
_cell.angle_gamma   90.00
#
_symmetry.space_group_name_H-M   'P 1'
#
loop_
_entity.id
_entity.type
_entity.pdbx_description
1 polymer ?
#
loop_
_entity_poly.entity_id
_entity_poly.type
_entity_poly.pdbx_seq_one_letter_code
_entity_poly.pdbx_strand_id
1 'polypeptide(L)'
;MAHKILSKTEAFFDKLFETIGNIALALIRRLAPFAVPAAPAYFLSHAVASAAGQLEAGWIGLVVGGIAALGLESAGILGAHLAVKFYVAGDAKWRIAAGATAVYLVIGIGTIWILDGADADAKAVGTAMFLIAGIVYLLLGLGESSRTQDDTAVQERHEASQHDLEKLKLRLAHKEELARIQAEASTEPAQSQHKAAPASYTCPQCQRPFGSMQAVNAHQRFCPGKEAA
;
A
#
# COMPACT_ATOMS: atom_id res chain seq x y z
N MET A 1 59.41 30.55 5.12
CA MET A 1 58.10 30.62 5.83
C MET A 1 56.95 31.00 4.91
N ALA A 2 57.07 32.02 4.06
CA ALA A 2 56.00 32.50 3.16
C ALA A 2 55.36 31.40 2.28
N HIS A 3 56.16 30.50 1.71
CA HIS A 3 55.67 29.41 0.84
C HIS A 3 54.75 28.40 1.55
N LYS A 4 54.89 28.22 2.87
CA LYS A 4 54.06 27.31 3.67
C LYS A 4 52.74 27.95 4.11
N ILE A 5 52.65 29.28 4.04
CA ILE A 5 51.44 30.05 4.33
C ILE A 5 50.56 30.09 3.08
N LEU A 6 51.16 30.35 1.91
CA LEU A 6 50.47 30.35 0.60
C LEU A 6 49.78 29.00 0.29
N SER A 7 50.47 27.88 0.53
CA SER A 7 49.89 26.55 0.29
C SER A 7 48.73 26.20 1.22
N LYS A 8 48.69 26.78 2.43
CA LYS A 8 47.58 26.58 3.37
C LYS A 8 46.37 27.42 3.00
N THR A 9 46.59 28.62 2.48
CA THR A 9 45.51 29.47 1.98
C THR A 9 44.85 28.89 0.74
N GLU A 10 45.62 28.36 -0.22
CA GLU A 10 45.07 27.69 -1.42
C GLU A 10 44.22 26.48 -1.04
N ALA A 11 44.74 25.59 -0.18
CA ALA A 11 44.00 24.43 0.29
C ALA A 11 42.74 24.77 1.09
N PHE A 12 42.71 25.93 1.76
CA PHE A 12 41.53 26.42 2.45
C PHE A 12 40.45 26.91 1.46
N PHE A 13 40.85 27.69 0.45
CA PHE A 13 39.91 28.17 -0.57
C PHE A 13 39.34 27.03 -1.42
N ASP A 14 40.15 26.04 -1.80
CA ASP A 14 39.67 24.87 -2.54
C ASP A 14 38.59 24.11 -1.76
N LYS A 15 38.81 23.86 -0.46
CA LYS A 15 37.80 23.23 0.40
C LYS A 15 36.56 24.11 0.61
N LEU A 16 36.74 25.43 0.70
CA LEU A 16 35.63 26.37 0.84
C LEU A 16 34.74 26.34 -0.42
N PHE A 17 35.34 26.42 -1.61
CA PHE A 17 34.62 26.36 -2.87
C PHE A 17 33.97 24.99 -3.12
N GLU A 18 34.63 23.90 -2.76
CA GLU A 18 34.05 22.56 -2.81
C GLU A 18 32.81 22.45 -1.90
N THR A 19 32.90 22.99 -0.68
CA THR A 19 31.79 22.97 0.28
C THR A 19 30.63 23.84 -0.18
N ILE A 20 30.91 25.07 -0.64
CA ILE A 20 29.89 25.98 -1.18
C ILE A 20 29.27 25.37 -2.45
N GLY A 21 30.07 24.78 -3.32
CA GLY A 21 29.61 24.08 -4.53
C GLY A 21 28.67 22.93 -4.20
N ASN A 22 29.01 22.11 -3.21
CA ASN A 22 28.16 21.01 -2.75
C ASN A 22 26.84 21.50 -2.13
N ILE A 23 26.87 22.58 -1.34
CA ILE A 23 25.67 23.20 -0.76
C ILE A 23 24.79 23.80 -1.87
N ALA A 24 25.38 24.52 -2.83
CA ALA A 24 24.65 25.10 -3.95
C ALA A 24 24.03 24.01 -4.83
N LEU A 25 24.76 22.93 -5.11
CA LEU A 25 24.25 21.80 -5.88
C LEU A 25 23.10 21.09 -5.14
N ALA A 26 23.21 20.92 -3.82
CA ALA A 26 22.14 20.36 -3.00
C ALA A 26 20.91 21.27 -2.98
N LEU A 27 21.09 22.58 -2.89
CA LEU A 27 20.02 23.56 -2.94
C LEU A 27 19.33 23.55 -4.31
N ILE A 28 20.09 23.57 -5.41
CA ILE A 28 19.57 23.49 -6.78
C ILE A 28 18.80 22.20 -6.99
N ARG A 29 19.32 21.05 -6.56
CA ARG A 29 18.60 19.77 -6.66
C ARG A 29 17.30 19.77 -5.87
N ARG A 30 17.23 20.50 -4.76
CA ARG A 30 16.05 20.59 -3.91
C ARG A 30 15.04 21.62 -4.41
N LEU A 31 15.49 22.67 -5.09
CA LEU A 31 14.67 23.73 -5.67
C LEU A 31 14.24 23.45 -7.11
N ALA A 32 15.03 22.71 -7.89
CA ALA A 32 14.77 22.41 -9.30
C ALA A 32 13.36 21.81 -9.55
N PRO A 33 12.84 20.88 -8.71
CA PRO A 33 11.49 20.37 -8.87
C PRO A 33 10.39 21.44 -8.75
N PHE A 34 10.68 22.58 -8.12
CA PHE A 34 9.75 23.70 -7.93
C PHE A 34 10.03 24.87 -8.90
N ALA A 35 11.30 25.13 -9.21
CA ALA A 35 11.71 26.26 -10.04
C ALA A 35 11.46 26.01 -11.54
N VAL A 36 11.63 24.77 -12.01
CA VAL A 36 11.41 24.40 -13.41
C VAL A 36 9.94 24.58 -13.84
N PRO A 37 8.93 24.12 -13.08
CA PRO A 37 7.54 24.35 -13.47
C PRO A 37 7.07 25.80 -13.26
N ALA A 38 7.66 26.53 -12.30
CA ALA A 38 7.31 27.92 -12.03
C ALA A 38 7.48 28.87 -13.23
N ALA A 39 8.42 28.60 -14.13
CA ALA A 39 8.64 29.45 -15.32
C ALA A 39 7.43 29.44 -16.27
N PRO A 40 6.95 28.28 -16.78
CA PRO A 40 5.69 28.20 -17.52
C PRO A 40 4.49 28.83 -16.79
N ALA A 41 4.36 28.60 -15.48
CA ALA A 41 3.27 29.19 -14.70
C ALA A 41 3.31 30.71 -14.66
N TYR A 42 4.50 31.30 -14.51
CA TYR A 42 4.68 32.74 -14.54
C TYR A 42 4.29 33.35 -15.90
N PHE A 43 4.81 32.81 -17.00
CA PHE A 43 4.52 33.34 -18.34
C PHE A 43 3.04 33.21 -18.70
N LEU A 44 2.43 32.06 -18.38
CA LEU A 44 1.01 31.86 -18.62
C LEU A 44 0.15 32.80 -17.75
N SER A 45 0.51 32.95 -16.47
CA SER A 45 -0.16 33.89 -15.57
C SER A 45 -0.09 35.32 -16.08
N HIS A 46 1.07 35.75 -16.57
CA HIS A 46 1.24 37.07 -17.15
C HIS A 46 0.36 37.27 -18.39
N ALA A 47 0.32 36.30 -19.29
CA ALA A 47 -0.47 36.37 -20.52
C ALA A 47 -1.98 36.32 -20.24
N VAL A 48 -2.42 35.49 -19.30
CA VAL A 48 -3.81 35.46 -18.86
C VAL A 48 -4.19 36.77 -18.17
N ALA A 49 -3.32 37.33 -17.32
CA ALA A 49 -3.58 38.58 -16.64
C ALA A 49 -3.68 39.77 -17.60
N SER A 50 -2.81 39.83 -18.62
CA SER A 50 -2.85 40.87 -19.64
C SER A 50 -4.07 40.72 -20.55
N ALA A 51 -4.40 39.51 -21.00
CA ALA A 51 -5.60 39.27 -21.81
C ALA A 51 -6.90 39.60 -21.04
N ALA A 52 -7.02 39.18 -19.77
CA ALA A 52 -8.19 39.48 -18.95
C ALA A 52 -8.27 40.96 -18.54
N GLY A 53 -7.12 41.58 -18.24
CA GLY A 53 -7.04 43.00 -17.87
C GLY A 53 -7.36 43.97 -19.02
N GLN A 54 -7.30 43.51 -20.28
CA GLN A 54 -7.77 44.28 -21.44
C GLN A 54 -9.30 44.22 -21.61
N LEU A 55 -9.96 43.18 -21.07
CA LEU A 55 -11.40 42.96 -21.21
C LEU A 55 -12.20 43.57 -20.04
N GLU A 56 -11.61 43.72 -18.86
CA GLU A 56 -12.26 44.25 -17.66
C GLU A 56 -11.33 45.18 -16.83
N ALA A 57 -11.68 45.47 -15.57
CA ALA A 57 -10.82 46.23 -14.67
C ALA A 57 -9.49 45.50 -14.39
N GLY A 58 -8.36 46.19 -14.50
CA GLY A 58 -7.02 45.58 -14.46
C GLY A 58 -6.69 44.71 -13.24
N TRP A 59 -7.39 44.89 -12.10
CA TRP A 59 -7.21 44.03 -10.91
C TRP A 59 -7.76 42.61 -11.12
N ILE A 60 -8.76 42.43 -11.98
CA ILE A 60 -9.35 41.12 -12.30
C ILE A 60 -8.33 40.28 -13.08
N GLY A 61 -7.58 40.92 -13.98
CA GLY A 61 -6.47 40.28 -14.68
C GLY A 61 -5.46 39.64 -13.73
N LEU A 62 -5.03 40.36 -12.70
CA LEU A 62 -4.11 39.83 -11.69
C LEU A 62 -4.68 38.61 -10.95
N VAL A 63 -5.96 38.65 -10.58
CA VAL A 63 -6.63 37.53 -9.89
C VAL A 63 -6.71 36.31 -10.81
N VAL A 64 -7.20 36.47 -12.03
CA VAL A 64 -7.37 35.38 -12.99
C VAL A 64 -6.02 34.79 -13.39
N GLY A 65 -5.01 35.63 -13.63
CA GLY A 65 -3.65 35.18 -13.89
C GLY A 65 -3.05 34.41 -12.71
N GLY A 66 -3.29 34.85 -11.47
CA GLY A 66 -2.87 34.13 -10.26
C GLY A 66 -3.51 32.74 -10.15
N ILE A 67 -4.82 32.65 -10.39
CA ILE A 67 -5.56 31.38 -10.42
C ILE A 67 -5.03 30.47 -11.53
N ALA A 68 -4.74 31.01 -12.71
CA ALA A 68 -4.19 30.24 -13.82
C ALA A 68 -2.80 29.65 -13.49
N ALA A 69 -1.90 30.42 -12.87
CA ALA A 69 -0.61 29.90 -12.41
C ALA A 69 -0.78 28.73 -11.42
N LEU A 70 -1.61 28.93 -10.39
CA LEU A 70 -1.85 27.90 -9.36
C LEU A 70 -2.48 26.64 -9.96
N GLY A 71 -3.46 26.82 -10.85
CA GLY A 71 -4.12 25.73 -11.56
C GLY A 71 -3.16 24.95 -12.46
N LEU A 72 -2.29 25.67 -13.17
CA LEU A 72 -1.23 25.09 -14.00
C LEU A 72 -0.33 24.19 -13.13
N GLU A 73 0.36 24.77 -12.13
CA GLU A 73 1.27 24.02 -11.25
C GLU A 73 0.60 22.79 -10.60
N SER A 74 -0.62 22.97 -10.07
CA SER A 74 -1.36 21.90 -9.41
C SER A 74 -1.68 20.75 -10.38
N ALA A 75 -2.06 21.06 -11.61
CA ALA A 75 -2.34 20.06 -12.64
C ALA A 75 -1.08 19.32 -13.07
N GLY A 76 0.05 20.03 -13.25
CA GLY A 76 1.34 19.42 -13.57
C GLY A 76 1.81 18.42 -12.51
N ILE A 77 1.73 18.83 -11.23
CA ILE A 77 2.08 17.96 -10.09
C ILE A 77 1.16 16.74 -10.03
N LEU A 78 -0.15 16.94 -10.16
CA LEU A 78 -1.13 15.86 -10.13
C LEU A 78 -0.89 14.85 -11.26
N GLY A 79 -0.68 15.33 -12.49
CA GLY A 79 -0.42 14.49 -13.65
C GLY A 79 0.84 13.64 -13.50
N ALA A 80 1.93 14.25 -13.06
CA ALA A 80 3.18 13.53 -12.79
C ALA A 80 3.03 12.50 -11.67
N HIS A 81 2.33 12.87 -10.58
CA HIS A 81 2.07 11.97 -9.47
C HIS A 81 1.25 10.74 -9.89
N LEU A 82 0.15 10.95 -10.64
CA LEU A 82 -0.68 9.87 -11.14
C LEU A 82 0.07 8.97 -12.12
N ALA A 83 0.91 9.54 -12.99
CA ALA A 83 1.73 8.75 -13.92
C ALA A 83 2.68 7.80 -13.17
N VAL A 84 3.38 8.29 -12.16
CA VAL A 84 4.26 7.46 -11.32
C VAL A 84 3.47 6.42 -10.53
N LYS A 85 2.34 6.83 -9.92
CA LYS A 85 1.48 5.92 -9.15
C LYS A 85 1.00 4.74 -9.99
N PHE A 86 0.46 4.99 -11.18
CA PHE A 86 0.00 3.94 -12.07
C PHE A 86 1.16 3.10 -12.64
N TYR A 87 2.31 3.71 -12.90
CA TYR A 87 3.49 2.98 -13.38
C TYR A 87 3.97 1.95 -12.36
N VAL A 88 4.08 2.36 -11.08
CA VAL A 88 4.47 1.46 -9.98
C VAL A 88 3.41 0.37 -9.76
N ALA A 89 2.13 0.69 -9.95
CA ALA A 89 1.03 -0.28 -9.86
C ALA A 89 0.95 -1.25 -11.06
N GLY A 90 1.72 -1.01 -12.14
CA GLY A 90 1.62 -1.79 -13.38
C GLY A 90 0.33 -1.53 -14.18
N ASP A 91 -0.41 -0.46 -13.88
CA ASP A 91 -1.68 -0.12 -14.54
C ASP A 91 -1.41 0.64 -15.85
N ALA A 92 -1.97 0.17 -16.97
CA ALA A 92 -1.86 0.79 -18.29
C ALA A 92 -2.27 2.28 -18.32
N LYS A 93 -3.08 2.75 -17.35
CA LYS A 93 -3.43 4.17 -17.15
C LYS A 93 -2.22 5.09 -16.99
N TRP A 94 -1.04 4.56 -16.62
CA TRP A 94 0.18 5.37 -16.53
C TRP A 94 0.52 6.06 -17.86
N ARG A 95 0.20 5.41 -18.99
CA ARG A 95 0.43 5.97 -20.34
C ARG A 95 -0.47 7.16 -20.61
N ILE A 96 -1.72 7.11 -20.14
CA ILE A 96 -2.69 8.20 -20.28
C ILE A 96 -2.26 9.38 -19.39
N ALA A 97 -1.92 9.13 -18.13
CA ALA A 97 -1.47 10.18 -17.21
C ALA A 97 -0.14 10.81 -17.66
N ALA A 98 0.82 10.01 -18.12
CA ALA A 98 2.09 10.49 -18.67
C ALA A 98 1.87 11.29 -19.97
N GLY A 99 1.01 10.77 -20.88
CA GLY A 99 0.66 11.45 -22.12
C GLY A 99 -0.04 12.79 -21.88
N ALA A 100 -1.00 12.82 -20.95
CA ALA A 100 -1.69 14.05 -20.54
C ALA A 100 -0.71 15.09 -19.97
N THR A 101 0.20 14.66 -19.08
CA THR A 101 1.27 15.52 -18.53
C THR A 101 2.21 16.04 -19.62
N ALA A 102 2.57 15.20 -20.59
CA ALA A 102 3.43 15.59 -21.70
C ALA A 102 2.75 16.62 -22.63
N VAL A 103 1.48 16.40 -23.00
CA VAL A 103 0.70 17.36 -23.78
C VAL A 103 0.55 18.68 -23.03
N TYR A 104 0.27 18.62 -21.74
CA TYR A 104 0.21 19.79 -20.86
C TYR A 104 1.53 20.58 -20.87
N LEU A 105 2.69 19.91 -20.80
CA LEU A 105 4.00 20.55 -20.89
C LEU A 105 4.22 21.19 -22.26
N VAL A 106 3.85 20.51 -23.33
CA VAL A 106 3.94 21.04 -24.69
C VAL A 106 3.08 22.29 -24.85
N ILE A 107 1.87 22.32 -24.28
CA ILE A 107 1.01 23.51 -24.30
C ILE A 107 1.66 24.63 -23.49
N GLY A 108 2.12 24.38 -22.26
CA GLY A 108 2.75 25.39 -21.42
C GLY A 108 4.03 25.97 -22.03
N ILE A 109 4.88 25.13 -22.63
CA ILE A 109 6.07 25.60 -23.36
C ILE A 109 5.65 26.32 -24.64
N GLY A 110 4.73 25.76 -25.42
CA GLY A 110 4.24 26.36 -26.65
C GLY A 110 3.65 27.75 -26.42
N THR A 111 2.98 27.97 -25.30
CA THR A 111 2.50 29.31 -24.92
C THR A 111 3.66 30.29 -24.75
N ILE A 112 4.81 29.90 -24.18
CA ILE A 112 5.97 30.81 -24.07
C ILE A 112 6.45 31.28 -25.45
N TRP A 113 6.54 30.36 -26.42
CA TRP A 113 7.02 30.67 -27.77
C TRP A 113 6.02 31.49 -28.58
N ILE A 114 4.72 31.24 -28.39
CA ILE A 114 3.64 31.96 -29.09
C ILE A 114 3.43 33.35 -28.51
N LEU A 115 3.67 33.54 -27.21
CA LEU A 115 3.46 34.77 -26.46
C LEU A 115 4.70 35.68 -26.41
N ASP A 116 5.77 35.33 -27.13
CA ASP A 116 6.97 36.17 -27.27
C ASP A 116 6.71 37.44 -28.12
N GLY A 117 5.49 37.60 -28.64
CA GLY A 117 4.98 38.84 -29.24
C GLY A 117 4.22 39.70 -28.24
N ALA A 118 4.39 41.02 -28.31
CA ALA A 118 3.79 42.02 -27.40
C ALA A 118 2.24 42.03 -27.39
N ASP A 119 1.60 41.37 -28.35
CA ASP A 119 0.15 41.19 -28.41
C ASP A 119 -0.18 39.71 -28.20
N ALA A 120 -0.28 39.30 -26.94
CA ALA A 120 -0.86 38.02 -26.59
C ALA A 120 -2.29 37.96 -27.13
N ASP A 121 -2.50 37.29 -28.26
CA ASP A 121 -3.84 37.14 -28.84
C ASP A 121 -4.72 36.43 -27.81
N ALA A 122 -5.72 37.15 -27.28
CA ALA A 122 -6.65 36.63 -26.28
C ALA A 122 -7.30 35.31 -26.73
N LYS A 123 -7.43 35.09 -28.06
CA LYS A 123 -7.91 33.82 -28.61
C LYS A 123 -6.92 32.67 -28.40
N ALA A 124 -5.63 32.91 -28.57
CA ALA A 124 -4.59 31.91 -28.35
C ALA A 124 -4.51 31.54 -26.86
N VAL A 125 -4.52 32.56 -25.98
CA VAL A 125 -4.52 32.35 -24.52
C VAL A 125 -5.78 31.60 -24.07
N GLY A 126 -6.96 32.01 -24.54
CA GLY A 126 -8.22 31.35 -24.24
C GLY A 126 -8.29 29.90 -24.73
N THR A 127 -7.76 29.62 -25.93
CA THR A 127 -7.66 28.26 -26.48
C THR A 127 -6.75 27.38 -25.63
N ALA A 128 -5.57 27.90 -25.24
CA ALA A 128 -4.65 27.17 -24.37
C ALA A 128 -5.29 26.86 -23.01
N MET A 129 -5.99 27.82 -22.40
CA MET A 129 -6.74 27.62 -21.16
C MET A 129 -7.81 26.53 -21.28
N PHE A 130 -8.56 26.52 -22.38
CA PHE A 130 -9.59 25.50 -22.61
C PHE A 130 -9.00 24.09 -22.76
N LEU A 131 -7.87 23.95 -23.46
CA LEU A 131 -7.16 22.67 -23.60
C LEU A 131 -6.59 22.20 -22.26
N ILE A 132 -5.96 23.10 -21.50
CA ILE A 132 -5.44 22.79 -20.16
C ILE A 132 -6.58 22.34 -19.26
N ALA A 133 -7.73 23.02 -19.26
CA ALA A 133 -8.90 22.62 -18.45
C ALA A 133 -9.35 21.19 -18.77
N GLY A 134 -9.42 20.80 -20.05
CA GLY A 134 -9.73 19.43 -20.45
C GLY A 134 -8.73 18.40 -19.91
N ILE A 135 -7.44 18.74 -19.90
CA ILE A 135 -6.40 17.89 -19.30
C ILE A 135 -6.57 17.79 -17.78
N VAL A 136 -6.86 18.90 -17.11
CA VAL A 136 -7.11 18.91 -15.65
C VAL A 136 -8.28 17.99 -15.30
N TYR A 137 -9.41 18.09 -16.00
CA TYR A 137 -10.56 17.22 -15.76
C TYR A 137 -10.25 15.75 -16.02
N LEU A 138 -9.49 15.44 -17.08
CA LEU A 138 -9.03 14.08 -17.34
C LEU A 138 -8.18 13.53 -16.18
N LEU A 139 -7.21 14.33 -15.70
CA LEU A 139 -6.34 13.95 -14.59
C LEU A 139 -7.12 13.80 -13.27
N LEU A 140 -8.06 14.69 -12.98
CA LEU A 140 -8.95 14.58 -11.81
C LEU A 140 -9.80 13.31 -11.88
N GLY A 141 -10.38 13.00 -13.03
CA GLY A 141 -11.15 11.77 -13.23
C GLY A 141 -10.32 10.49 -13.02
N LEU A 142 -9.08 10.48 -13.51
CA LEU A 142 -8.14 9.38 -13.26
C LEU A 142 -7.75 9.26 -11.78
N GLY A 143 -7.54 10.41 -11.11
CA GLY A 143 -7.22 10.46 -9.69
C GLY A 143 -8.35 9.92 -8.82
N GLU A 144 -9.59 10.34 -9.08
CA GLU A 144 -10.76 9.87 -8.34
C GLU A 144 -10.98 8.37 -8.53
N SER A 145 -10.89 7.87 -9.77
CA SER A 145 -10.98 6.44 -10.06
C SER A 145 -9.94 5.62 -9.29
N SER A 146 -8.71 6.12 -9.18
CA SER A 146 -7.66 5.45 -8.41
C SER A 146 -7.92 5.50 -6.91
N ARG A 147 -8.45 6.60 -6.40
CA ARG A 147 -8.77 6.76 -4.98
C ARG A 147 -9.87 5.81 -4.54
N THR A 148 -10.95 5.72 -5.32
CA THR A 148 -12.02 4.75 -5.04
C THR A 148 -11.48 3.32 -5.02
N GLN A 149 -10.58 2.98 -5.94
CA GLN A 149 -9.96 1.65 -5.98
C GLN A 149 -9.12 1.37 -4.73
N ASP A 150 -8.30 2.33 -4.28
CA ASP A 150 -7.50 2.19 -3.06
C ASP A 150 -8.38 2.05 -1.82
N ASP A 151 -9.44 2.84 -1.71
CA ASP A 151 -10.38 2.80 -0.58
C ASP A 151 -11.07 1.43 -0.49
N THR A 152 -11.51 0.87 -1.63
CA THR A 152 -12.08 -0.48 -1.67
C THR A 152 -11.06 -1.55 -1.26
N ALA A 153 -9.82 -1.46 -1.74
CA ALA A 153 -8.77 -2.42 -1.38
C ALA A 153 -8.38 -2.34 0.11
N VAL A 154 -8.40 -1.14 0.71
CA VAL A 154 -8.17 -0.95 2.14
C VAL A 154 -9.32 -1.55 2.95
N GLN A 155 -10.56 -1.33 2.51
CA GLN A 155 -11.73 -1.90 3.18
C GLN A 155 -11.72 -3.43 3.15
N GLU A 156 -11.46 -4.04 2.00
CA GLU A 156 -11.33 -5.50 1.87
C GLU A 156 -10.23 -6.07 2.78
N ARG A 157 -9.08 -5.39 2.89
CA ARG A 157 -7.99 -5.80 3.80
C ARG A 157 -8.41 -5.71 5.27
N HIS A 158 -9.17 -4.69 5.65
CA HIS A 158 -9.69 -4.55 7.00
C HIS A 158 -10.70 -5.66 7.32
N GLU A 159 -11.63 -5.95 6.42
CA GLU A 159 -12.60 -7.03 6.57
C GLU A 159 -11.91 -8.40 6.66
N ALA A 160 -10.93 -8.67 5.80
CA ALA A 160 -10.13 -9.89 5.85
C ALA A 160 -9.37 -10.03 7.19
N SER A 161 -8.76 -8.95 7.69
CA SER A 161 -8.05 -8.95 8.97
C SER A 161 -9.00 -9.19 10.15
N GLN A 162 -10.23 -8.67 10.10
CA GLN A 162 -11.23 -8.92 11.15
C GLN A 162 -11.70 -10.37 11.14
N HIS A 163 -11.94 -10.92 9.97
CA HIS A 163 -12.36 -12.31 9.80
C HIS A 163 -11.28 -13.30 10.27
N ASP A 164 -10.00 -13.01 10.03
CA ASP A 164 -8.91 -13.82 10.55
C ASP A 164 -8.81 -13.76 12.08
N LEU A 165 -9.04 -12.57 12.66
CA LEU A 165 -9.10 -12.40 14.11
C LEU A 165 -10.26 -13.20 14.72
N GLU A 166 -11.42 -13.22 14.07
CA GLU A 166 -12.58 -13.99 14.50
C GLU A 166 -12.32 -15.50 14.45
N LYS A 167 -11.71 -15.99 13.37
CA LYS A 167 -11.28 -17.40 13.26
C LYS A 167 -10.32 -17.79 14.38
N LEU A 168 -9.39 -16.92 14.74
CA LEU A 168 -8.47 -17.16 15.85
C LEU A 168 -9.21 -17.25 17.18
N LYS A 169 -10.17 -16.35 17.44
CA LYS A 169 -11.01 -16.41 18.64
C LYS A 169 -11.80 -17.71 18.73
N LEU A 170 -12.42 -18.13 17.64
CA LEU A 170 -13.16 -19.40 17.58
C LEU A 170 -12.26 -20.61 17.85
N ARG A 171 -11.05 -20.64 17.27
CA ARG A 171 -10.07 -21.71 17.53
C ARG A 171 -9.62 -21.74 18.98
N LEU A 172 -9.43 -20.58 19.61
CA LEU A 172 -9.07 -20.48 21.02
C LEU A 172 -10.22 -20.97 21.92
N ALA A 173 -11.45 -20.53 21.66
CA ALA A 173 -12.64 -20.97 22.40
C ALA A 173 -12.85 -22.49 22.28
N HIS A 174 -12.65 -23.06 21.09
CA HIS A 174 -12.74 -24.50 20.90
C HIS A 174 -11.65 -25.27 21.67
N LYS A 175 -10.42 -24.75 21.70
CA LYS A 175 -9.33 -25.34 22.49
C LYS A 175 -9.62 -25.28 23.99
N GLU A 176 -10.21 -24.20 24.47
CA GLU A 176 -10.60 -24.03 25.87
C GLU A 176 -11.70 -25.02 26.26
N GLU A 177 -12.72 -25.19 25.41
CA GLU A 177 -13.78 -26.17 25.64
C GLU A 177 -13.24 -27.61 25.68
N LEU A 178 -12.33 -27.97 24.76
CA LEU A 178 -11.67 -29.28 24.77
C LEU A 178 -10.85 -29.50 26.05
N ALA A 179 -10.15 -28.46 26.54
CA ALA A 179 -9.42 -28.53 27.79
C ALA A 179 -10.36 -28.70 28.99
N ARG A 180 -11.53 -28.04 28.98
CA ARG A 180 -12.54 -28.20 30.04
C ARG A 180 -13.09 -29.62 30.06
N ILE A 181 -13.46 -30.18 28.91
CA ILE A 181 -13.95 -31.56 28.80
C ILE A 181 -12.88 -32.56 29.27
N GLN A 182 -11.62 -32.37 28.88
CA GLN A 182 -10.52 -33.23 29.36
C GLN A 182 -10.29 -33.12 30.87
N ALA A 183 -10.41 -31.93 31.43
CA ALA A 183 -10.33 -31.73 32.88
C ALA A 183 -11.50 -32.42 33.60
N GLU A 184 -12.74 -32.22 33.13
CA GLU A 184 -13.95 -32.87 33.66
C GLU A 184 -13.86 -34.40 33.55
N ALA A 185 -13.38 -34.95 32.42
CA ALA A 185 -13.16 -36.38 32.24
C ALA A 185 -12.03 -36.94 33.12
N SER A 186 -11.08 -36.10 33.53
CA SER A 186 -10.01 -36.49 34.48
C SER A 186 -10.48 -36.46 35.94
N THR A 187 -11.53 -35.69 36.26
CA THR A 187 -12.16 -35.64 37.59
C THR A 187 -13.37 -36.54 37.75
N GLU A 188 -13.88 -37.17 36.68
CA GLU A 188 -14.88 -38.23 36.81
C GLU A 188 -14.25 -39.41 37.59
N PRO A 189 -14.72 -39.70 38.81
CA PRO A 189 -14.16 -40.79 39.59
C PRO A 189 -14.44 -42.08 38.82
N ALA A 190 -13.39 -42.88 38.62
CA ALA A 190 -13.48 -44.22 38.07
C ALA A 190 -14.41 -45.11 38.91
N GLN A 191 -15.72 -44.97 38.71
CA GLN A 191 -16.75 -45.91 39.14
C GLN A 191 -17.06 -46.91 38.02
N SER A 192 -16.08 -47.25 37.18
CA SER A 192 -16.06 -48.56 36.57
C SER A 192 -15.66 -49.55 37.66
N GLN A 193 -16.68 -50.16 38.27
CA GLN A 193 -16.59 -51.28 39.20
C GLN A 193 -15.72 -52.41 38.62
N HIS A 194 -14.40 -52.33 38.79
CA HIS A 194 -13.55 -53.51 38.81
C HIS A 194 -13.69 -54.13 40.20
N LYS A 195 -14.80 -54.84 40.36
CA LYS A 195 -14.99 -55.82 41.41
C LYS A 195 -13.88 -56.85 41.24
N ALA A 196 -12.81 -56.71 42.02
CA ALA A 196 -11.78 -57.73 42.15
C ALA A 196 -12.45 -58.98 42.73
N ALA A 197 -12.88 -59.88 41.85
CA ALA A 197 -13.33 -61.20 42.21
C ALA A 197 -12.20 -62.17 41.83
N PRO A 198 -11.45 -62.76 42.79
CA PRO A 198 -10.69 -63.96 42.51
C PRO A 198 -11.66 -65.14 42.46
N ALA A 199 -12.54 -65.16 41.47
CA ALA A 199 -13.28 -66.36 41.10
C ALA A 199 -12.42 -67.08 40.07
N SER A 200 -11.56 -67.98 40.54
CA SER A 200 -10.88 -68.92 39.64
C SER A 200 -11.96 -69.73 38.90
N TYR A 201 -12.05 -69.57 37.59
CA TYR A 201 -13.01 -70.32 36.79
C TYR A 201 -12.40 -71.68 36.50
N THR A 202 -13.00 -72.77 36.99
CA THR A 202 -12.47 -74.13 36.79
C THR A 202 -13.18 -74.85 35.65
N CYS A 203 -12.44 -75.66 34.90
CA CYS A 203 -13.04 -76.51 33.87
C CYS A 203 -13.80 -77.69 34.53
N PRO A 204 -15.08 -77.97 34.19
CA PRO A 204 -15.82 -79.07 34.79
C PRO A 204 -15.27 -80.47 34.43
N GLN A 205 -14.48 -80.58 33.36
CA GLN A 205 -13.95 -81.86 32.86
C GLN A 205 -12.58 -82.21 33.46
N CYS A 206 -11.72 -81.22 33.70
CA CYS A 206 -10.34 -81.45 34.19
C CYS A 206 -9.97 -80.66 35.44
N GLN A 207 -10.91 -79.88 35.99
CA GLN A 207 -10.78 -79.04 37.20
C GLN A 207 -9.63 -78.01 37.20
N ARG A 208 -8.99 -77.75 36.05
CA ARG A 208 -7.94 -76.71 35.96
C ARG A 208 -8.52 -75.30 36.17
N PRO A 209 -7.89 -74.44 36.99
CA PRO A 209 -8.33 -73.06 37.22
C PRO A 209 -7.84 -72.12 36.11
N PHE A 210 -8.65 -71.14 35.76
CA PHE A 210 -8.37 -70.11 34.76
C PHE A 210 -8.76 -68.73 35.29
N GLY A 211 -7.99 -67.72 34.86
CA GLY A 211 -8.20 -66.32 35.27
C GLY A 211 -9.39 -65.62 34.61
N SER A 212 -10.04 -66.24 33.62
CA SER A 212 -11.22 -65.69 32.95
C SER A 212 -12.11 -66.79 32.37
N MET A 213 -13.42 -66.49 32.23
CA MET A 213 -14.39 -67.38 31.58
C MET A 213 -14.06 -67.62 30.09
N GLN A 214 -13.48 -66.64 29.41
CA GLN A 214 -13.01 -66.75 28.02
C GLN A 214 -11.92 -67.82 27.87
N ALA A 215 -10.99 -67.88 28.83
CA ALA A 215 -9.94 -68.92 28.84
C ALA A 215 -10.52 -70.32 29.08
N VAL A 216 -11.56 -70.46 29.93
CA VAL A 216 -12.26 -71.74 30.12
C VAL A 216 -12.96 -72.21 28.83
N ASN A 217 -13.66 -71.31 28.14
CA ASN A 217 -14.37 -71.65 26.89
C ASN A 217 -13.40 -72.06 25.77
N ALA A 218 -12.24 -71.41 25.67
CA ALA A 218 -11.18 -71.82 24.75
C ALA A 218 -10.62 -73.20 25.11
N HIS A 219 -10.39 -73.45 26.40
CA HIS A 219 -9.89 -74.73 26.90
C HIS A 219 -10.87 -75.89 26.69
N GLN A 220 -12.17 -75.69 26.89
CA GLN A 220 -13.20 -76.75 26.72
C GLN A 220 -13.25 -77.37 25.32
N ARG A 221 -12.77 -76.66 24.30
CA ARG A 221 -12.68 -77.19 22.93
C ARG A 221 -11.58 -78.25 22.77
N PHE A 222 -10.52 -78.14 23.57
CA PHE A 222 -9.33 -78.99 23.52
C PHE A 222 -9.07 -79.67 24.87
N CYS A 223 -10.10 -79.83 25.69
CA CYS A 223 -9.93 -80.38 27.02
C CYS A 223 -9.67 -81.90 26.90
N PRO A 224 -8.50 -82.40 27.35
CA PRO A 224 -8.15 -83.81 27.23
C PRO A 224 -9.05 -84.72 28.08
N GLY A 225 -9.83 -84.16 29.02
CA GLY A 225 -10.81 -84.91 29.81
C GLY A 225 -12.05 -85.35 29.03
N LYS A 226 -12.27 -84.87 27.80
CA LYS A 226 -13.41 -85.27 26.95
C LYS A 226 -13.32 -86.70 26.38
N GLU A 227 -12.14 -87.32 26.41
CA GLU A 227 -11.92 -88.65 25.80
C GLU A 227 -12.06 -89.81 26.80
N ALA A 228 -12.48 -89.53 28.03
CA ALA A 228 -12.75 -90.55 29.05
C ALA A 228 -14.20 -90.49 29.53
N ALA A 229 -15.14 -90.67 28.60
CA ALA A 229 -16.53 -91.07 28.88
C ALA A 229 -17.12 -91.80 27.67
#